data_AF-A0A7C1G8H4-F1
#
_entry.id   AF-A0A7C1G8H4-F1
#
_cell.length_a   1.000
_cell.length_b   1.000
_cell.length_c   1.000
_cell.angle_alpha   90.00
_cell.angle_beta   90.00
_cell.angle_gamma   90.00
#
_symmetry.space_group_name_H-M   'P 1'
#
loop_
_entity.id
_entity.type
_entity.pdbx_description
1 polymer ?
#
loop_
_entity_poly.entity_id
_entity_poly.type
_entity_poly.pdbx_seq_one_letter_code
_entity_poly.pdbx_strand_id
1 'polypeptide(L)'
;MRRISREQALDLYRNADLLELGRMADEVREVLHPDGVASFVVDRNINYTNVCINHCRFCAFYREPGSPDAYVLSREELFRKIDETVGNGGTQILIQGGLHPELDLSFYVEMLSSIRQRYDINIHGFSPPEIEYIADKSSLSISETLKVLKDAGLDSIPGGGAEVLSDRVREVLSPRKIRTSQWLEVMEEAHKLGMKTTATMMFGSVEEPEDIVEHLNVIRSLQDRTGGFTAFIPWTFQPGNTELGSKGQVEGAGFSPVGPATALDYLRVLALSRVCLDNFANIQASWVTQGLKVAQVALRFGANDFGSTMLEENVVKA
;
A
#
# COMPACT_ATOMS: atom_id res chain seq x y z
N MET A 1 -3.09 -25.53 6.68
CA MET A 1 -4.49 -25.12 6.93
C MET A 1 -5.29 -25.28 5.63
N ARG A 2 -6.59 -25.57 5.68
CA ARG A 2 -7.45 -25.59 4.49
C ARG A 2 -7.89 -24.16 4.17
N ARG A 3 -7.85 -23.78 2.89
CA ARG A 3 -8.32 -22.46 2.42
C ARG A 3 -9.77 -22.21 2.83
N ILE A 4 -10.04 -20.99 3.33
CA ILE A 4 -11.37 -20.55 3.76
C ILE A 4 -12.13 -19.80 2.65
N SER A 5 -13.46 -19.95 2.65
CA SER A 5 -14.37 -19.23 1.76
C SER A 5 -14.60 -17.79 2.21
N ARG A 6 -15.25 -16.99 1.35
CA ARG A 6 -15.62 -15.59 1.68
C ARG A 6 -16.61 -15.54 2.84
N GLU A 7 -17.57 -16.47 2.88
CA GLU A 7 -18.56 -16.58 3.95
C GLU A 7 -17.90 -16.91 5.29
N GLN A 8 -16.93 -17.83 5.28
CA GLN A 8 -16.15 -18.17 6.48
C GLN A 8 -15.29 -16.99 6.96
N ALA A 9 -14.66 -16.25 6.03
CA ALA A 9 -13.89 -15.06 6.36
C ALA A 9 -14.78 -13.97 6.99
N LEU A 10 -15.98 -13.77 6.44
CA LEU A 10 -16.95 -12.81 6.96
C LEU A 10 -17.48 -13.21 8.35
N ASP A 11 -17.75 -14.49 8.56
CA ASP A 11 -18.14 -15.04 9.87
C ASP A 11 -17.02 -14.84 10.90
N LEU A 12 -15.77 -15.16 10.56
CA LEU A 12 -14.61 -14.92 11.43
C LEU A 12 -14.44 -13.44 11.77
N TYR A 13 -14.61 -12.54 10.79
CA TYR A 13 -14.52 -11.11 11.03
C TYR A 13 -15.56 -10.67 12.08
N ARG A 14 -16.81 -11.07 11.90
CA ARG A 14 -17.94 -10.59 12.71
C ARG A 14 -18.05 -11.26 14.08
N ASN A 15 -17.78 -12.56 14.15
CA ASN A 15 -18.23 -13.40 15.25
C ASN A 15 -17.09 -14.05 16.04
N ALA A 16 -15.88 -14.16 15.49
CA ALA A 16 -14.78 -14.80 16.21
C ALA A 16 -14.31 -13.94 17.40
N ASP A 17 -13.99 -14.59 18.52
CA ASP A 17 -13.22 -13.96 19.58
C ASP A 17 -11.86 -13.49 19.03
N LEU A 18 -11.40 -12.32 19.46
CA LEU A 18 -10.19 -11.71 18.91
C LEU A 18 -8.95 -12.56 19.22
N LEU A 19 -8.84 -13.12 20.42
CA LEU A 19 -7.68 -13.91 20.81
C LEU A 19 -7.70 -15.28 20.13
N GLU A 20 -8.88 -15.85 19.92
CA GLU A 20 -9.03 -17.06 19.11
C GLU A 20 -8.58 -16.84 17.66
N LEU A 21 -9.05 -15.75 17.03
CA LEU A 21 -8.64 -15.38 15.67
C LEU A 21 -7.13 -15.10 15.61
N GLY A 22 -6.58 -14.40 16.60
CA GLY A 22 -5.15 -14.15 16.73
C GLY A 22 -4.34 -15.43 16.82
N ARG A 23 -4.77 -16.39 17.65
CA ARG A 23 -4.14 -17.70 17.77
C ARG A 23 -4.18 -18.47 16.45
N MET A 24 -5.33 -18.51 15.77
CA MET A 24 -5.43 -19.15 14.44
C MET A 24 -4.46 -18.52 13.45
N ALA A 25 -4.35 -17.20 13.42
CA ALA A 25 -3.41 -16.49 12.56
C ALA A 25 -1.95 -16.79 12.92
N ASP A 26 -1.63 -16.86 14.21
CA ASP A 26 -0.27 -17.18 14.66
C ASP A 26 0.12 -18.63 14.29
N GLU A 27 -0.80 -19.59 14.43
CA GLU A 27 -0.59 -20.97 13.99
C GLU A 27 -0.28 -21.04 12.47
N VAL A 28 -0.97 -20.25 11.64
CA VAL A 28 -0.66 -20.15 10.20
C VAL A 28 0.73 -19.55 9.98
N ARG A 29 1.07 -18.49 10.73
CA ARG A 29 2.38 -17.85 10.65
C ARG A 29 3.49 -18.83 11.00
N GLU A 30 3.36 -19.60 12.09
CA GLU A 30 4.35 -20.57 12.54
C GLU A 30 4.57 -21.70 11.52
N VAL A 31 3.52 -22.12 10.81
CA VAL A 31 3.64 -23.10 9.73
C VAL A 31 4.42 -22.55 8.54
N LEU A 32 4.21 -21.27 8.18
CA LEU A 32 4.89 -20.62 7.05
C LEU A 32 6.32 -20.16 7.39
N HIS A 33 6.57 -19.78 8.65
CA HIS A 33 7.82 -19.21 9.15
C HIS A 33 8.25 -19.90 10.46
N PRO A 34 8.69 -21.17 10.39
CA PRO A 34 8.96 -21.99 11.58
C PRO A 34 10.22 -21.60 12.35
N ASP A 35 11.12 -20.81 11.76
CA ASP A 35 12.30 -20.27 12.41
C ASP A 35 11.99 -19.09 13.36
N GLY A 36 10.77 -18.55 13.28
CA GLY A 36 10.30 -17.45 14.12
C GLY A 36 10.96 -16.11 13.81
N VAL A 37 11.60 -15.96 12.65
CA VAL A 37 12.24 -14.71 12.25
C VAL A 37 11.19 -13.70 11.80
N ALA A 38 11.27 -12.48 12.35
CA ALA A 38 10.52 -11.34 11.85
C ALA A 38 11.43 -10.47 10.98
N SER A 39 11.11 -10.31 9.69
CA SER A 39 11.90 -9.50 8.77
C SER A 39 11.64 -8.00 8.95
N PHE A 40 12.50 -7.18 8.37
CA PHE A 40 12.30 -5.74 8.19
C PHE A 40 13.17 -5.27 7.01
N VAL A 41 12.88 -4.08 6.50
CA VAL A 41 13.72 -3.38 5.52
C VAL A 41 14.05 -1.98 6.03
N VAL A 42 15.29 -1.55 5.87
CA VAL A 42 15.66 -0.14 6.11
C VAL A 42 15.39 0.61 4.82
N ASP A 43 14.37 1.48 4.83
CA ASP A 43 13.98 2.24 3.65
C ASP A 43 13.64 3.71 3.95
N ARG A 44 13.33 4.45 2.88
CA ARG A 44 12.77 5.79 2.97
C ARG A 44 11.65 6.00 1.97
N ASN A 45 10.56 6.59 2.43
CA ASN A 45 9.51 7.11 1.57
C ASN A 45 9.94 8.46 0.99
N ILE A 46 10.08 8.52 -0.32
CA ILE A 46 10.42 9.73 -1.07
C ILE A 46 9.23 10.11 -1.93
N ASN A 47 8.53 11.16 -1.50
CA ASN A 47 7.51 11.76 -2.33
C ASN A 47 8.11 12.80 -3.27
N TYR A 48 8.23 12.48 -4.56
CA TYR A 48 8.84 13.38 -5.54
C TYR A 48 7.96 14.57 -5.90
N THR A 49 6.65 14.49 -5.64
CA THR A 49 5.71 15.61 -5.75
C THR A 49 4.48 15.34 -4.89
N ASN A 50 3.86 16.40 -4.37
CA ASN A 50 2.54 16.36 -3.74
C ASN A 50 1.39 16.82 -4.66
N VAL A 51 1.67 17.26 -5.88
CA VAL A 51 0.66 17.73 -6.83
C VAL A 51 -0.13 16.54 -7.38
N CYS A 52 -1.46 16.54 -7.20
CA CYS A 52 -2.28 15.39 -7.61
C CYS A 52 -3.70 15.79 -8.03
N ILE A 53 -4.13 15.28 -9.19
CA ILE A 53 -5.47 15.51 -9.75
C ILE A 53 -6.57 14.55 -9.22
N ASN A 54 -6.25 13.67 -8.28
CA ASN A 54 -7.22 12.68 -7.77
C ASN A 54 -8.16 13.22 -6.68
N HIS A 55 -7.73 14.22 -5.90
CA HIS A 55 -8.48 14.81 -4.77
C HIS A 55 -9.14 13.74 -3.87
N CYS A 56 -8.34 12.77 -3.41
CA CYS A 56 -8.83 11.71 -2.52
C CYS A 56 -9.26 12.32 -1.18
N ARG A 57 -10.47 12.03 -0.72
CA ARG A 57 -11.06 12.65 0.49
C ARG A 57 -10.30 12.30 1.78
N PHE A 58 -9.59 11.17 1.78
CA PHE A 58 -8.78 10.69 2.90
C PHE A 58 -7.31 11.16 2.85
N CYS A 59 -6.89 11.88 1.80
CA CYS A 59 -5.48 12.22 1.61
C CYS A 59 -5.20 13.65 2.09
N ALA A 60 -4.43 13.79 3.17
CA ALA A 60 -3.95 15.10 3.65
C ALA A 60 -2.76 15.64 2.82
N PHE A 61 -2.11 14.77 2.04
CA PHE A 61 -0.86 15.06 1.36
C PHE A 61 -1.04 15.83 0.04
N TYR A 62 -2.14 15.60 -0.69
CA TYR A 62 -2.26 16.14 -2.04
C TYR A 62 -2.38 17.66 -2.07
N ARG A 63 -1.88 18.27 -3.14
CA ARG A 63 -2.07 19.67 -3.47
C ARG A 63 -2.55 19.86 -4.90
N GLU A 64 -3.33 20.93 -5.11
CA GLU A 64 -3.70 21.40 -6.44
C GLU A 64 -2.48 22.00 -7.14
N PRO A 65 -2.39 21.93 -8.48
CA PRO A 65 -1.41 22.70 -9.25
C PRO A 65 -1.44 24.19 -8.86
N GLY A 66 -0.29 24.76 -8.54
CA GLY A 66 -0.16 26.16 -8.13
C GLY A 66 -0.47 26.45 -6.65
N SER A 67 -0.76 25.44 -5.83
CA SER A 67 -0.86 25.63 -4.37
C SER A 67 0.47 26.17 -3.80
N PRO A 68 0.47 27.04 -2.77
CA PRO A 68 1.70 27.63 -2.23
C PRO A 68 2.72 26.61 -1.69
N ASP A 69 2.24 25.44 -1.25
CA ASP A 69 3.05 24.33 -0.75
C ASP A 69 3.10 23.14 -1.73
N ALA A 70 2.71 23.35 -2.99
CA ALA A 70 2.95 22.40 -4.07
C ALA A 70 4.44 22.33 -4.41
N TYR A 71 4.97 21.13 -4.66
CA TYR A 71 6.37 20.96 -5.03
C TYR A 71 6.60 19.81 -6.01
N VAL A 72 7.72 19.88 -6.73
CA VAL A 72 8.39 18.76 -7.38
C VAL A 72 9.84 18.79 -6.90
N LEU A 73 10.32 17.69 -6.32
CA LEU A 73 11.70 17.63 -5.81
C LEU A 73 12.70 17.81 -6.96
N SER A 74 13.73 18.61 -6.71
CA SER A 74 14.89 18.66 -7.58
C SER A 74 15.68 17.34 -7.53
N ARG A 75 16.50 17.07 -8.56
CA ARG A 75 17.39 15.90 -8.57
C ARG A 75 18.39 15.94 -7.41
N GLU A 76 18.87 17.12 -7.03
CA GLU A 76 19.78 17.27 -5.89
C GLU A 76 19.10 16.89 -4.56
N GLU A 77 17.87 17.36 -4.33
CA GLU A 77 17.10 16.98 -3.14
C GLU A 77 16.81 15.48 -3.09
N LEU A 78 16.44 14.90 -4.23
CA LEU A 78 16.22 13.46 -4.38
C LEU A 78 17.50 12.68 -4.02
N PHE A 79 18.65 13.04 -4.58
CA PHE A 79 19.91 12.35 -4.33
C PHE A 79 20.37 12.50 -2.89
N ARG A 80 20.28 13.70 -2.29
CA ARG A 80 20.58 13.90 -0.87
C ARG A 80 19.73 12.98 0.01
N LYS A 81 18.44 12.82 -0.29
CA LYS A 81 17.57 11.91 0.45
C LYS A 81 18.02 10.45 0.32
N ILE A 82 18.50 10.03 -0.85
CA ILE A 82 19.01 8.68 -1.11
C ILE A 82 20.37 8.47 -0.44
N ASP A 83 21.27 9.45 -0.48
CA ASP A 83 22.57 9.43 0.22
C ASP A 83 22.37 9.21 1.72
N GLU A 84 21.43 9.93 2.33
CA GLU A 84 21.06 9.74 3.73
C GLU A 84 20.53 8.32 3.99
N THR A 85 19.68 7.78 3.11
CA THR A 85 19.15 6.41 3.23
C THR A 85 20.29 5.38 3.19
N VAL A 86 21.16 5.45 2.18
CA VAL A 86 22.30 4.54 2.01
C VAL A 86 23.29 4.68 3.17
N GLY A 87 23.56 5.91 3.63
CA GLY A 87 24.44 6.18 4.76
C GLY A 87 23.97 5.58 6.08
N ASN A 88 22.65 5.31 6.22
CA ASN A 88 22.06 4.62 7.36
C ASN A 88 21.88 3.10 7.13
N GLY A 89 22.47 2.55 6.07
CA GLY A 89 22.35 1.13 5.72
C GLY A 89 21.04 0.75 5.01
N GLY A 90 20.33 1.74 4.48
CA GLY A 90 19.11 1.52 3.71
C GLY A 90 19.36 0.81 2.38
N THR A 91 18.53 -0.19 2.08
CA THR A 91 18.65 -1.03 0.88
C THR A 91 17.50 -0.80 -0.11
N GLN A 92 16.54 0.03 0.25
CA GLN A 92 15.37 0.33 -0.56
C GLN A 92 14.96 1.80 -0.43
N ILE A 93 14.33 2.33 -1.47
CA ILE A 93 13.51 3.55 -1.42
C ILE A 93 12.12 3.25 -1.95
N LEU A 94 11.12 3.86 -1.31
CA LEU A 94 9.75 3.90 -1.81
C LEU A 94 9.53 5.24 -2.52
N ILE A 95 9.43 5.24 -3.85
CA ILE A 95 9.22 6.45 -4.65
C ILE A 95 7.75 6.54 -5.06
N GLN A 96 7.01 7.52 -4.53
CA GLN A 96 5.58 7.70 -4.85
C GLN A 96 5.21 9.17 -4.87
N GLY A 97 4.42 9.62 -5.84
CA GLY A 97 3.99 11.01 -5.93
C GLY A 97 2.50 11.14 -6.19
N GLY A 98 2.09 12.39 -6.37
CA GLY A 98 0.78 12.69 -6.95
C GLY A 98 0.76 12.53 -8.47
N LEU A 99 -0.46 12.45 -9.02
CA LEU A 99 -0.69 12.44 -10.47
C LEU A 99 -0.53 13.88 -11.01
N HIS A 100 0.72 14.27 -11.27
CA HIS A 100 1.05 15.62 -11.70
C HIS A 100 0.77 15.83 -13.20
N PRO A 101 -0.06 16.80 -13.60
CA PRO A 101 -0.52 16.95 -14.98
C PRO A 101 0.57 17.36 -15.97
N GLU A 102 1.65 17.99 -15.51
CA GLU A 102 2.77 18.40 -16.37
C GLU A 102 3.91 17.37 -16.48
N LEU A 103 4.01 16.38 -15.58
CA LEU A 103 5.11 15.40 -15.63
C LEU A 103 4.81 14.30 -16.67
N ASP A 104 5.66 14.15 -17.67
CA ASP A 104 5.52 13.14 -18.73
C ASP A 104 6.40 11.90 -18.46
N LEU A 105 6.32 10.90 -19.34
CA LEU A 105 7.12 9.67 -19.21
C LEU A 105 8.64 9.93 -19.12
N SER A 106 9.13 10.97 -19.80
CA SER A 106 10.57 11.29 -19.81
C SER A 106 11.07 11.67 -18.42
N PHE A 107 10.27 12.43 -17.65
CA PHE A 107 10.59 12.78 -16.27
C PHE A 107 10.83 11.54 -15.39
N TYR A 108 9.96 10.53 -15.52
CA TYR A 108 10.05 9.28 -14.75
C TYR A 108 11.22 8.42 -15.18
N VAL A 109 11.45 8.27 -16.49
CA VAL A 109 12.58 7.52 -17.04
C VAL A 109 13.91 8.15 -16.64
N GLU A 110 14.04 9.47 -16.75
CA GLU A 110 15.22 10.20 -16.31
C GLU A 110 15.43 10.07 -14.80
N MET A 111 14.35 10.07 -14.01
CA MET A 111 14.43 9.89 -12.56
C MET A 111 15.05 8.55 -12.21
N LEU A 112 14.45 7.47 -12.70
CA LEU A 112 14.88 6.10 -12.41
C LEU A 112 16.31 5.86 -12.90
N SER A 113 16.61 6.23 -14.14
CA SER A 113 17.93 6.01 -14.74
C SER A 113 19.01 6.81 -14.01
N SER A 114 18.70 8.04 -13.58
CA SER A 114 19.64 8.86 -12.81
C SER A 114 19.92 8.30 -11.42
N ILE A 115 18.95 7.65 -10.77
CA ILE A 115 19.15 6.95 -9.50
C ILE A 115 20.02 5.71 -9.74
N ARG A 116 19.69 4.89 -10.75
CA ARG A 116 20.43 3.66 -11.07
C ARG A 116 21.90 3.88 -11.39
N GLN A 117 22.22 4.99 -12.06
CA GLN A 117 23.60 5.34 -12.38
C GLN A 117 24.44 5.68 -11.15
N ARG A 118 23.81 6.05 -10.03
CA ARG A 118 24.47 6.57 -8.82
C ARG A 118 24.43 5.60 -7.65
N TYR A 119 23.38 4.77 -7.56
CA TYR A 119 23.07 4.00 -6.37
C TYR A 119 22.75 2.54 -6.69
N ASP A 120 23.29 1.65 -5.87
CA ASP A 120 22.87 0.25 -5.79
C ASP A 120 21.81 0.10 -4.68
N ILE A 121 20.57 0.46 -5.00
CA ILE A 121 19.44 0.49 -4.06
C ILE A 121 18.16 -0.04 -4.72
N ASN A 122 17.32 -0.79 -3.99
CA ASN A 122 16.05 -1.24 -4.55
C ASN A 122 15.10 -0.05 -4.77
N ILE A 123 14.61 0.13 -5.99
CA ILE A 123 13.62 1.16 -6.32
C ILE A 123 12.24 0.49 -6.33
N HIS A 124 11.56 0.59 -5.19
CA HIS A 124 10.15 0.24 -5.05
C HIS A 124 9.33 1.48 -5.35
N GLY A 125 8.60 1.55 -6.46
CA GLY A 125 8.07 2.84 -6.87
C GLY A 125 6.85 2.81 -7.77
N PHE A 126 6.17 3.94 -7.76
CA PHE A 126 4.91 4.24 -8.44
C PHE A 126 3.78 3.30 -8.00
N SER A 127 2.74 3.88 -7.43
CA SER A 127 1.49 3.15 -7.22
C SER A 127 0.83 2.78 -8.56
N PRO A 128 -0.03 1.75 -8.62
CA PRO A 128 -0.81 1.47 -9.81
C PRO A 128 -1.58 2.66 -10.40
N PRO A 129 -2.20 3.57 -9.61
CA PRO A 129 -2.75 4.81 -10.17
C PRO A 129 -1.72 5.68 -10.92
N GLU A 130 -0.48 5.75 -10.45
CA GLU A 130 0.59 6.48 -11.15
C GLU A 130 0.94 5.79 -12.47
N ILE A 131 1.07 4.47 -12.48
CA ILE A 131 1.40 3.72 -13.70
C ILE A 131 0.29 3.81 -14.74
N GLU A 132 -0.98 3.65 -14.32
CA GLU A 132 -2.13 3.85 -15.22
C GLU A 132 -2.13 5.25 -15.83
N TYR A 133 -1.90 6.28 -14.99
CA TYR A 133 -1.89 7.66 -15.44
C TYR A 133 -0.74 7.95 -16.41
N ILE A 134 0.45 7.41 -16.15
CA ILE A 134 1.61 7.51 -17.05
C ILE A 134 1.31 6.83 -18.38
N ALA A 135 0.69 5.65 -18.36
CA ALA A 135 0.34 4.88 -19.55
C ALA A 135 -0.67 5.64 -20.42
N ASP A 136 -1.77 6.12 -19.83
CA ASP A 136 -2.80 6.91 -20.51
C ASP A 136 -2.21 8.19 -21.13
N LYS A 137 -1.48 8.97 -20.33
CA LYS A 137 -0.85 10.22 -20.80
C LYS A 137 0.18 10.00 -21.91
N SER A 138 0.81 8.83 -21.95
CA SER A 138 1.80 8.46 -22.96
C SER A 138 1.20 7.70 -24.14
N SER A 139 -0.11 7.42 -24.13
CA SER A 139 -0.79 6.56 -25.12
C SER A 139 -0.13 5.19 -25.27
N LEU A 140 0.33 4.62 -24.16
CA LEU A 140 0.95 3.30 -24.08
C LEU A 140 0.02 2.33 -23.35
N SER A 141 0.16 1.03 -23.63
CA SER A 141 -0.41 0.01 -22.74
C SER A 141 0.31 -0.03 -21.39
N ILE A 142 -0.33 -0.64 -20.40
CA ILE A 142 0.25 -0.86 -19.08
C ILE A 142 1.53 -1.69 -19.16
N SER A 143 1.52 -2.77 -19.97
CA SER A 143 2.70 -3.61 -20.18
C SER A 143 3.87 -2.85 -20.82
N GLU A 144 3.61 -2.02 -21.85
CA GLU A 144 4.65 -1.19 -22.48
C GLU A 144 5.22 -0.16 -21.49
N THR A 145 4.34 0.50 -20.74
CA THR A 145 4.74 1.48 -19.72
C THR A 145 5.62 0.84 -18.66
N LEU A 146 5.20 -0.30 -18.11
CA LEU A 146 5.95 -1.06 -17.14
C LEU A 146 7.30 -1.51 -17.67
N LYS A 147 7.37 -1.96 -18.93
CA LYS A 147 8.62 -2.34 -19.58
C LYS A 147 9.58 -1.16 -19.66
N VAL A 148 9.11 0.01 -20.09
CA VAL A 148 9.92 1.24 -20.15
C VAL A 148 10.43 1.63 -18.76
N LEU A 149 9.56 1.64 -17.73
CA LEU A 149 9.96 1.98 -16.36
C LEU A 149 10.94 0.97 -15.77
N LYS A 150 10.73 -0.34 -16.01
CA LYS A 150 11.63 -1.41 -15.60
C LYS A 150 13.00 -1.26 -16.24
N ASP A 151 13.05 -1.03 -17.55
CA ASP A 151 14.30 -0.83 -18.29
C ASP A 151 15.04 0.44 -17.83
N ALA A 152 14.30 1.46 -17.37
CA ALA A 152 14.87 2.67 -16.78
C ALA A 152 15.39 2.47 -15.35
N GLY A 153 14.97 1.41 -14.66
CA GLY A 153 15.49 1.07 -13.33
C GLY A 153 14.46 0.74 -12.26
N LEU A 154 13.16 0.70 -12.54
CA LEU A 154 12.16 0.30 -11.55
C LEU A 154 12.27 -1.20 -11.23
N ASP A 155 12.45 -1.57 -9.95
CA ASP A 155 12.57 -2.99 -9.57
C ASP A 155 11.24 -3.64 -9.22
N SER A 156 10.39 -2.90 -8.51
CA SER A 156 9.17 -3.43 -7.90
C SER A 156 8.12 -2.34 -7.70
N ILE A 157 6.87 -2.76 -7.53
CA ILE A 157 5.72 -1.85 -7.46
C ILE A 157 5.03 -1.96 -6.10
N PRO A 158 4.84 -0.84 -5.37
CA PRO A 158 4.12 -0.83 -4.10
C PRO A 158 2.63 -1.05 -4.30
N GLY A 159 2.00 -1.69 -3.33
CA GLY A 159 0.55 -1.88 -3.28
C GLY A 159 -0.26 -0.62 -2.99
N GLY A 160 0.32 0.57 -3.04
CA GLY A 160 -0.36 1.84 -2.76
C GLY A 160 -1.51 2.12 -3.75
N GLY A 161 -2.42 3.03 -3.39
CA GLY A 161 -3.57 3.36 -4.23
C GLY A 161 -4.68 2.30 -4.29
N ALA A 162 -4.49 1.17 -3.59
CA ALA A 162 -5.50 0.14 -3.40
C ALA A 162 -6.62 0.59 -2.46
N GLU A 163 -6.26 1.23 -1.34
CA GLU A 163 -7.16 1.51 -0.22
C GLU A 163 -8.01 0.27 0.12
N VAL A 164 -9.30 0.29 -0.16
CA VAL A 164 -10.13 -0.91 -0.25
C VAL A 164 -10.47 -1.17 -1.72
N LEU A 165 -10.16 -2.37 -2.21
CA LEU A 165 -10.46 -2.83 -3.57
C LEU A 165 -11.94 -3.27 -3.65
N SER A 166 -12.82 -2.29 -3.43
CA SER A 166 -14.26 -2.34 -3.60
C SER A 166 -14.68 -1.05 -4.29
N ASP A 167 -15.24 -1.14 -5.50
CA ASP A 167 -15.57 0.05 -6.28
C ASP A 167 -16.63 0.93 -5.60
N ARG A 168 -17.47 0.35 -4.72
CA ARG A 168 -18.38 1.09 -3.84
C ARG A 168 -17.62 2.01 -2.90
N VAL A 169 -16.60 1.49 -2.22
CA VAL A 169 -15.75 2.27 -1.30
C VAL A 169 -14.94 3.32 -2.08
N ARG A 170 -14.39 2.93 -3.24
CA ARG A 170 -13.60 3.83 -4.09
C ARG A 170 -14.40 5.02 -4.61
N GLU A 171 -15.68 4.83 -4.94
CA GLU A 171 -16.59 5.92 -5.33
C GLU A 171 -16.74 6.98 -4.23
N VAL A 172 -16.76 6.52 -2.98
CA VAL A 172 -16.89 7.41 -1.82
C VAL A 172 -15.57 8.08 -1.48
N LEU A 173 -14.45 7.36 -1.50
CA LEU A 173 -13.15 7.85 -1.01
C LEU A 173 -12.33 8.60 -2.06
N SER A 174 -12.33 8.12 -3.30
CA SER A 174 -11.44 8.59 -4.36
C SER A 174 -12.06 8.37 -5.75
N PRO A 175 -13.17 9.06 -6.09
CA PRO A 175 -13.93 8.80 -7.31
C PRO A 175 -13.17 9.06 -8.61
N ARG A 176 -12.10 9.87 -8.57
CA ARG A 176 -11.24 10.16 -9.73
C ARG A 176 -10.06 9.19 -9.88
N LYS A 177 -9.79 8.37 -8.87
CA LYS A 177 -8.73 7.35 -8.92
C LYS A 177 -9.24 6.14 -9.74
N ILE A 178 -8.32 5.35 -10.28
CA ILE A 178 -8.58 4.11 -11.02
C ILE A 178 -9.53 3.16 -10.26
N ARG A 179 -10.21 2.24 -10.95
CA ARG A 179 -11.07 1.21 -10.35
C ARG A 179 -10.28 -0.03 -9.91
N THR A 180 -10.97 -0.95 -9.24
CA THR A 180 -10.37 -2.21 -8.75
C THR A 180 -9.77 -3.04 -9.87
N SER A 181 -10.45 -3.17 -11.00
CA SER A 181 -9.97 -3.93 -12.17
C SER A 181 -8.66 -3.37 -12.72
N GLN A 182 -8.55 -2.05 -12.84
CA GLN A 182 -7.35 -1.37 -13.34
C GLN A 182 -6.16 -1.56 -12.38
N TRP A 183 -6.40 -1.46 -11.07
CA TRP A 183 -5.35 -1.73 -10.08
C TRP A 183 -4.82 -3.17 -10.21
N LEU A 184 -5.74 -4.15 -10.38
CA LEU A 184 -5.38 -5.55 -10.57
C LEU A 184 -4.64 -5.78 -11.89
N GLU A 185 -5.02 -5.08 -12.97
CA GLU A 185 -4.37 -5.16 -14.28
C GLU A 185 -2.91 -4.72 -14.21
N VAL A 186 -2.62 -3.58 -13.56
CA VAL A 186 -1.23 -3.13 -13.36
C VAL A 186 -0.39 -4.16 -12.63
N MET A 187 -0.92 -4.73 -11.54
CA MET A 187 -0.21 -5.75 -10.78
C MET A 187 -0.01 -7.03 -11.59
N GLU A 188 -1.03 -7.47 -12.32
CA GLU A 188 -0.97 -8.65 -13.18
C GLU A 188 0.07 -8.49 -14.30
N GLU A 189 0.10 -7.35 -14.98
CA GLU A 189 1.09 -7.05 -16.03
C GLU A 189 2.51 -6.96 -15.47
N ALA A 190 2.68 -6.37 -14.28
CA ALA A 190 3.98 -6.34 -13.62
C ALA A 190 4.49 -7.75 -13.30
N HIS A 191 3.62 -8.63 -12.81
CA HIS A 191 3.98 -10.02 -12.51
C HIS A 191 4.34 -10.80 -13.77
N LYS A 192 3.64 -10.57 -14.89
CA LYS A 192 3.97 -11.18 -16.20
C LYS A 192 5.36 -10.76 -16.70
N LEU A 193 5.81 -9.56 -16.35
CA LEU A 193 7.17 -9.07 -16.63
C LEU A 193 8.22 -9.55 -15.63
N GLY A 194 7.84 -10.42 -14.68
CA GLY A 194 8.72 -10.95 -13.63
C GLY A 194 9.00 -9.97 -12.50
N MET A 195 8.32 -8.81 -12.47
CA MET A 195 8.45 -7.85 -11.37
C MET A 195 7.75 -8.37 -10.13
N LYS A 196 8.25 -7.95 -8.97
CA LYS A 196 7.62 -8.20 -7.68
C LYS A 196 6.80 -7.00 -7.25
N THR A 197 5.74 -7.26 -6.52
CA THR A 197 4.86 -6.20 -6.00
C THR A 197 4.48 -6.47 -4.55
N THR A 198 3.83 -5.51 -3.92
CA THR A 198 3.15 -5.68 -2.63
C THR A 198 1.67 -5.35 -2.79
N ALA A 199 0.83 -5.79 -1.86
CA ALA A 199 -0.57 -5.38 -1.78
C ALA A 199 -0.80 -4.64 -0.46
N THR A 200 -1.55 -3.54 -0.47
CA THR A 200 -1.86 -2.79 0.75
C THR A 200 -3.36 -2.65 0.92
N MET A 201 -3.82 -2.49 2.16
CA MET A 201 -5.21 -2.14 2.44
C MET A 201 -5.28 -1.06 3.52
N MET A 202 -5.79 0.10 3.14
CA MET A 202 -6.18 1.15 4.08
C MET A 202 -7.63 0.91 4.48
N PHE A 203 -7.89 0.70 5.78
CA PHE A 203 -9.23 0.48 6.33
C PHE A 203 -9.43 1.30 7.60
N GLY A 204 -10.61 1.23 8.21
CA GLY A 204 -11.08 2.09 9.29
C GLY A 204 -11.73 3.37 8.78
N SER A 205 -12.33 3.35 7.59
CA SER A 205 -12.91 4.53 6.92
C SER A 205 -14.42 4.41 6.69
N VAL A 206 -14.84 3.99 5.49
CA VAL A 206 -16.25 3.89 5.03
C VAL A 206 -16.61 2.49 4.54
N GLU A 207 -15.66 1.56 4.63
CA GLU A 207 -15.81 0.19 4.21
C GLU A 207 -16.60 -0.64 5.24
N GLU A 208 -17.36 -1.59 4.74
CA GLU A 208 -18.06 -2.59 5.55
C GLU A 208 -17.21 -3.88 5.62
N PRO A 209 -17.51 -4.81 6.54
CA PRO A 209 -16.80 -6.08 6.63
C PRO A 209 -16.73 -6.85 5.29
N GLU A 210 -17.79 -6.78 4.48
CA GLU A 210 -17.84 -7.36 3.14
C GLU A 210 -16.78 -6.80 2.19
N ASP A 211 -16.48 -5.50 2.27
CA ASP A 211 -15.48 -4.88 1.41
C ASP A 211 -14.05 -5.27 1.82
N ILE A 212 -13.81 -5.46 3.13
CA ILE A 212 -12.54 -6.00 3.64
C ILE A 212 -12.34 -7.42 3.11
N VAL A 213 -13.36 -8.28 3.23
CA VAL A 213 -13.29 -9.66 2.71
C VAL A 213 -13.15 -9.68 1.20
N GLU A 214 -13.81 -8.78 0.47
CA GLU A 214 -13.69 -8.67 -0.97
C GLU A 214 -12.26 -8.27 -1.38
N HIS A 215 -11.67 -7.27 -0.72
CA HIS A 215 -10.28 -6.87 -0.95
C HIS A 215 -9.36 -8.09 -0.81
N LEU A 216 -9.44 -8.82 0.31
CA LEU A 216 -8.59 -9.99 0.56
C LEU A 216 -8.81 -11.07 -0.51
N ASN A 217 -10.06 -11.27 -0.95
CA ASN A 217 -10.39 -12.26 -1.95
C ASN A 217 -9.81 -11.92 -3.35
N VAL A 218 -9.89 -10.66 -3.79
CA VAL A 218 -9.39 -10.28 -5.12
C VAL A 218 -7.87 -10.35 -5.21
N ILE A 219 -7.15 -9.92 -4.18
CA ILE A 219 -5.67 -10.03 -4.16
C ILE A 219 -5.21 -11.47 -4.03
N ARG A 220 -5.92 -12.31 -3.24
CA ARG A 220 -5.65 -13.75 -3.14
C ARG A 220 -5.84 -14.43 -4.49
N SER A 221 -6.91 -14.09 -5.21
CA SER A 221 -7.20 -14.66 -6.52
C SER A 221 -6.18 -14.24 -7.58
N LEU A 222 -5.70 -13.00 -7.54
CA LEU A 222 -4.61 -12.55 -8.40
C LEU A 222 -3.29 -13.27 -8.05
N GLN A 223 -3.02 -13.45 -6.76
CA GLN A 223 -1.84 -14.18 -6.30
C GLN A 223 -1.86 -15.65 -6.75
N ASP A 224 -3.01 -16.32 -6.76
CA ASP A 224 -3.12 -17.68 -7.31
C ASP A 224 -2.72 -17.75 -8.79
N ARG A 225 -3.04 -16.71 -9.56
CA ARG A 225 -2.73 -16.65 -11.00
C ARG A 225 -1.27 -16.30 -11.28
N THR A 226 -0.65 -15.50 -10.43
CA THR A 226 0.60 -14.80 -10.79
C THR A 226 1.75 -14.98 -9.81
N GLY A 227 1.49 -15.25 -8.52
CA GLY A 227 2.52 -15.45 -7.48
C GLY A 227 3.49 -14.28 -7.29
N GLY A 228 3.14 -13.07 -7.73
CA GLY A 228 4.04 -11.93 -7.78
C GLY A 228 4.05 -11.04 -6.55
N PHE A 229 3.03 -11.14 -5.69
CA PHE A 229 3.01 -10.41 -4.42
C PHE A 229 4.01 -11.00 -3.43
N THR A 230 4.78 -10.13 -2.80
CA THR A 230 5.80 -10.47 -1.80
C THR A 230 5.28 -10.30 -0.38
N ALA A 231 4.38 -9.34 -0.15
CA ALA A 231 3.79 -9.07 1.14
C ALA A 231 2.40 -8.43 0.99
N PHE A 232 1.58 -8.58 2.03
CA PHE A 232 0.37 -7.80 2.24
C PHE A 232 0.49 -6.91 3.48
N ILE A 233 0.00 -5.68 3.38
CA ILE A 233 0.15 -4.64 4.41
C ILE A 233 -1.22 -4.00 4.72
N PRO A 234 -1.91 -4.43 5.80
CA PRO A 234 -3.07 -3.72 6.30
C PRO A 234 -2.63 -2.54 7.18
N TRP A 235 -3.27 -1.39 7.03
CA TRP A 235 -3.01 -0.21 7.85
C TRP A 235 -4.27 0.62 8.05
N THR A 236 -4.33 1.37 9.16
CA THR A 236 -5.54 2.12 9.52
C THR A 236 -5.52 3.54 8.95
N PHE A 237 -6.67 3.99 8.49
CA PHE A 237 -6.94 5.37 8.14
C PHE A 237 -6.50 6.34 9.24
N GLN A 238 -5.82 7.42 8.85
CA GLN A 238 -5.47 8.53 9.73
C GLN A 238 -6.35 9.75 9.41
N PRO A 239 -7.27 10.14 10.31
CA PRO A 239 -8.25 11.19 10.00
C PRO A 239 -7.69 12.62 10.01
N GLY A 240 -6.54 12.87 10.64
CA GLY A 240 -5.98 14.21 10.79
C GLY A 240 -5.73 14.92 9.46
N ASN A 241 -6.11 16.20 9.37
CA ASN A 241 -5.93 17.06 8.19
C ASN A 241 -6.54 16.53 6.88
N THR A 242 -7.58 15.69 6.96
CA THR A 242 -8.28 15.15 5.78
C THR A 242 -9.68 15.76 5.62
N GLU A 243 -10.19 15.78 4.39
CA GLU A 243 -11.59 16.15 4.14
C GLU A 243 -12.53 15.18 4.86
N LEU A 244 -12.22 13.88 4.81
CA LEU A 244 -13.01 12.82 5.41
C LEU A 244 -13.06 12.94 6.95
N GLY A 245 -11.94 13.25 7.59
CA GLY A 245 -11.85 13.43 9.04
C GLY A 245 -12.42 14.75 9.55
N SER A 246 -12.32 15.83 8.76
CA SER A 246 -12.88 17.15 9.13
C SER A 246 -14.40 17.23 8.99
N LYS A 247 -15.00 16.48 8.07
CA LYS A 247 -16.45 16.55 7.81
C LYS A 247 -17.29 15.66 8.72
N GLY A 248 -16.71 14.72 9.47
CA GLY A 248 -17.40 13.86 10.45
C GLY A 248 -18.51 12.95 9.90
N GLN A 249 -19.10 13.28 8.76
CA GLN A 249 -20.18 12.60 8.06
C GLN A 249 -20.16 13.10 6.61
N VAL A 250 -19.53 12.36 5.70
CA VAL A 250 -19.85 12.50 4.28
C VAL A 250 -21.25 11.91 4.11
N GLU A 251 -22.23 12.68 3.64
CA GLU A 251 -23.58 12.17 3.39
C GLU A 251 -23.53 10.91 2.51
N GLY A 252 -24.12 9.80 2.98
CA GLY A 252 -24.12 8.51 2.31
C GLY A 252 -22.89 7.62 2.56
N ALA A 253 -21.85 8.12 3.23
CA ALA A 253 -20.78 7.29 3.76
C ALA A 253 -21.20 6.77 5.13
N GLY A 254 -21.44 5.46 5.25
CA GLY A 254 -21.56 4.80 6.53
C GLY A 254 -20.23 4.92 7.27
N PHE A 255 -20.05 6.02 8.01
CA PHE A 255 -18.95 6.11 8.95
C PHE A 255 -19.25 5.17 10.09
N SER A 256 -18.25 4.39 10.54
CA SER A 256 -18.35 3.79 11.86
C SER A 256 -18.58 4.93 12.86
N PRO A 257 -19.70 4.94 13.61
CA PRO A 257 -20.00 6.00 14.58
C PRO A 257 -19.00 6.05 15.75
N VAL A 258 -17.95 5.22 15.71
CA VAL A 258 -17.02 4.90 16.80
C VAL A 258 -15.68 5.64 16.67
N GLY A 259 -15.44 6.37 15.57
CA GLY A 259 -14.17 7.09 15.35
C GLY A 259 -13.11 6.23 14.62
N PRO A 260 -11.82 6.64 14.62
CA PRO A 260 -10.76 5.91 13.92
C PRO A 260 -10.63 4.47 14.42
N ALA A 261 -10.18 3.56 13.55
CA ALA A 261 -9.95 2.17 13.91
C ALA A 261 -9.04 2.05 15.14
N THR A 262 -9.46 1.22 16.08
CA THR A 262 -8.68 0.93 17.30
C THR A 262 -7.59 -0.11 17.02
N ALA A 263 -6.67 -0.27 17.98
CA ALA A 263 -5.70 -1.37 17.91
C ALA A 263 -6.38 -2.76 17.85
N LEU A 264 -7.58 -2.92 18.41
CA LEU A 264 -8.32 -4.18 18.35
C LEU A 264 -8.88 -4.44 16.95
N ASP A 265 -9.41 -3.40 16.29
CA ASP A 265 -9.88 -3.49 14.90
C ASP A 265 -8.71 -3.84 13.96
N TYR A 266 -7.55 -3.23 14.19
CA TYR A 266 -6.33 -3.54 13.46
C TYR A 266 -5.86 -4.99 13.65
N LEU A 267 -5.76 -5.46 14.90
CA LEU A 267 -5.33 -6.83 15.15
C LEU A 267 -6.31 -7.85 14.56
N ARG A 268 -7.61 -7.54 14.53
CA ARG A 268 -8.63 -8.37 13.87
C ARG A 268 -8.42 -8.46 12.36
N VAL A 269 -8.24 -7.32 11.68
CA VAL A 269 -8.00 -7.29 10.23
C VAL A 269 -6.69 -7.98 9.89
N LEU A 270 -5.62 -7.75 10.65
CA LEU A 270 -4.33 -8.40 10.45
C LEU A 270 -4.44 -9.93 10.57
N ALA A 271 -5.06 -10.42 11.65
CA ALA A 271 -5.23 -11.85 11.88
C ALA A 271 -6.12 -12.50 10.82
N LEU A 272 -7.24 -11.85 10.47
CA LEU A 272 -8.08 -12.30 9.36
C LEU A 272 -7.29 -12.37 8.05
N SER A 273 -6.45 -11.37 7.76
CA SER A 273 -5.63 -11.32 6.54
C SER A 273 -4.68 -12.52 6.47
N ARG A 274 -4.00 -12.87 7.56
CA ARG A 274 -3.14 -14.07 7.61
C ARG A 274 -3.92 -15.36 7.38
N VAL A 275 -5.13 -15.50 7.94
CA VAL A 275 -5.97 -16.68 7.75
C VAL A 275 -6.54 -16.76 6.32
N CYS A 276 -6.92 -15.62 5.73
CA CYS A 276 -7.48 -15.54 4.39
C CYS A 276 -6.43 -15.73 3.29
N LEU A 277 -5.29 -15.04 3.41
CA LEU A 277 -4.24 -14.98 2.39
C LEU A 277 -3.26 -16.15 2.52
N ASP A 278 -3.77 -17.37 2.37
CA ASP A 278 -2.98 -18.61 2.45
C ASP A 278 -1.84 -18.73 1.44
N ASN A 279 -1.84 -17.88 0.41
CA ASN A 279 -0.84 -17.81 -0.66
C ASN A 279 0.05 -16.55 -0.61
N PHE A 280 -0.01 -15.78 0.49
CA PHE A 280 0.95 -14.71 0.78
C PHE A 280 1.96 -15.18 1.83
N ALA A 281 3.25 -15.13 1.48
CA ALA A 281 4.31 -15.46 2.42
C ALA A 281 4.31 -14.47 3.60
N ASN A 282 4.30 -13.17 3.31
CA ASN A 282 4.53 -12.14 4.32
C ASN A 282 3.29 -11.28 4.59
N ILE A 283 3.03 -11.03 5.87
CA ILE A 283 2.04 -10.05 6.34
C ILE A 283 2.80 -9.06 7.23
N GLN A 284 2.74 -7.78 6.85
CA GLN A 284 3.48 -6.73 7.55
C GLN A 284 2.69 -6.15 8.73
N ALA A 285 3.38 -5.89 9.83
CA ALA A 285 2.87 -5.11 10.94
C ALA A 285 3.01 -3.61 10.66
N SER A 286 1.90 -2.87 10.64
CA SER A 286 1.88 -1.42 10.43
C SER A 286 2.30 -0.64 11.67
N TRP A 287 3.58 -0.71 12.04
CA TRP A 287 4.10 0.01 13.21
C TRP A 287 4.07 1.54 13.06
N VAL A 288 4.02 2.05 11.82
CA VAL A 288 3.91 3.50 11.54
C VAL A 288 2.54 4.04 11.94
N THR A 289 1.47 3.29 11.71
CA THR A 289 0.10 3.72 12.09
C THR A 289 -0.27 3.29 13.51
N GLN A 290 0.25 2.15 13.98
CA GLN A 290 -0.16 1.55 15.26
C GLN A 290 0.83 1.77 16.40
N GLY A 291 2.05 2.21 16.09
CA GLY A 291 3.17 2.29 17.02
C GLY A 291 3.82 0.93 17.34
N LEU A 292 5.01 1.00 17.94
CA LEU A 292 5.86 -0.17 18.21
C LEU A 292 5.20 -1.22 19.11
N LYS A 293 4.45 -0.80 20.14
CA LYS A 293 3.82 -1.72 21.10
C LYS A 293 2.81 -2.62 20.43
N VAL A 294 1.94 -2.05 19.59
CA VAL A 294 0.94 -2.84 18.85
C VAL A 294 1.61 -3.70 17.79
N ALA A 295 2.66 -3.21 17.12
CA ALA A 295 3.41 -3.99 16.16
C ALA A 295 4.10 -5.23 16.78
N GLN A 296 4.59 -5.15 18.03
CA GLN A 296 5.09 -6.31 18.76
C GLN A 296 3.99 -7.34 19.03
N VAL A 297 2.79 -6.88 19.40
CA VAL A 297 1.63 -7.77 19.59
C VAL A 297 1.19 -8.38 18.25
N ALA A 298 1.23 -7.62 17.16
CA ALA A 298 0.86 -8.06 15.82
C ALA A 298 1.63 -9.30 15.34
N LEU A 299 2.87 -9.51 15.81
CA LEU A 299 3.65 -10.73 15.55
C LEU A 299 3.01 -12.00 16.13
N ARG A 300 2.07 -11.87 17.07
CA ARG A 300 1.27 -12.96 17.64
C ARG A 300 -0.16 -12.98 17.10
N PHE A 301 -0.42 -12.19 16.07
CA PHE A 301 -1.68 -12.11 15.32
C PHE A 301 -1.42 -12.34 13.83
N GLY A 302 -0.36 -13.09 13.49
CA GLY A 302 -0.10 -13.55 12.13
C GLY A 302 0.89 -12.73 11.30
N ALA A 303 1.35 -11.57 11.79
CA ALA A 303 2.43 -10.83 11.13
C ALA A 303 3.78 -11.53 11.30
N ASN A 304 4.65 -11.40 10.30
CA ASN A 304 6.01 -11.95 10.30
C ASN A 304 7.04 -10.96 9.73
N ASP A 305 6.62 -9.73 9.45
CA ASP A 305 7.45 -8.71 8.81
C ASP A 305 7.10 -7.36 9.45
N PHE A 306 8.08 -6.58 9.87
CA PHE A 306 7.88 -5.20 10.34
C PHE A 306 7.82 -4.19 9.20
N GLY A 307 8.07 -4.64 7.97
CA GLY A 307 8.14 -3.77 6.81
C GLY A 307 9.26 -2.75 6.97
N SER A 308 9.00 -1.53 6.52
CA SER A 308 9.99 -0.46 6.54
C SER A 308 10.27 0.10 7.93
N THR A 309 11.54 0.18 8.34
CA THR A 309 12.01 1.09 9.37
C THR A 309 12.33 2.46 8.75
N MET A 310 11.30 3.29 8.57
CA MET A 310 11.38 4.55 7.82
C MET A 310 12.19 5.62 8.53
N LEU A 311 13.12 6.24 7.79
CA LEU A 311 13.83 7.46 8.22
C LEU A 311 12.98 8.74 8.07
N GLU A 312 11.93 8.69 7.22
CA GLU A 312 10.98 9.78 6.95
C GLU A 312 9.64 9.21 6.43
N GLU A 313 8.51 9.71 6.93
CA GLU A 313 7.13 9.39 6.48
C GLU A 313 6.32 10.69 6.36
N ASN A 314 5.58 10.90 5.28
CA ASN A 314 4.86 12.16 4.98
C ASN A 314 3.36 11.96 4.68
N VAL A 315 2.94 10.75 4.30
CA VAL A 315 1.54 10.43 3.97
C VAL A 315 0.74 10.11 5.23
N VAL A 316 1.39 9.52 6.23
CA VAL A 316 0.78 9.18 7.54
C VAL A 316 0.89 10.33 8.55
N LYS A 317 1.52 11.47 8.20
CA LYS A 317 1.62 12.65 9.08
C LYS A 317 0.24 13.31 9.26
N ALA A 318 -0.50 12.86 10.27
CA ALA A 318 -1.66 13.54 10.84
C ALA A 318 -1.25 14.68 11.76
#